data_AF-A0AAV5S7G1-F1
#
_entry.id   AF-A0AAV5S7G1-F1
#
_cell.length_a   1.000
_cell.length_b   1.000
_cell.length_c   1.000
_cell.angle_alpha   90.00
_cell.angle_beta   90.00
_cell.angle_gamma   90.00
#
_symmetry.space_group_name_H-M   'P 1'
#
loop_
_entity.id
_entity.type
_entity.pdbx_description
1 polymer ?
#
loop_
_entity_poly.entity_id
_entity_poly.type
_entity_poly.pdbx_seq_one_letter_code
_entity_poly.pdbx_strand_id
1 'polypeptide(L)' 'QIHFHWNMGNNGSEHAIDGNLSTAEMHLVFSLGNMELPKAKTKSKGLLVIGVLLDVIPGAKLGIYEDLIKI' A
#
# COMPACT_ATOMS: atom_id res chain seq x y z
N GLN A 1 4.39 -0.77 9.19
CA GLN A 1 4.96 -1.72 8.20
C GLN A 1 4.47 -1.34 6.82
N ILE A 2 5.15 -1.76 5.75
CA ILE A 2 4.70 -1.60 4.37
C ILE A 2 4.76 -2.95 3.66
N HIS A 3 3.70 -3.33 2.94
CA HIS A 3 3.70 -4.49 2.03
C HIS A 3 2.82 -4.22 0.81
N PHE A 4 2.91 -5.11 -0.18
CA PHE A 4 2.23 -4.99 -1.46
C PHE A 4 1.44 -6.26 -1.75
N HIS A 5 0.31 -6.08 -2.43
CA HIS A 5 -0.47 -7.12 -3.10
C HIS A 5 -0.39 -6.87 -4.60
N TRP A 6 -0.13 -7.92 -5.37
CA TRP A 6 -0.06 -7.84 -6.83
C TRP A 6 -0.38 -9.19 -7.46
N ASN A 7 -0.61 -9.19 -8.77
CA ASN A 7 -0.78 -10.40 -9.58
C ASN A 7 -0.06 -10.23 -10.93
N MET A 8 0.06 -11.31 -11.70
CA MET A 8 0.65 -11.31 -13.04
C MET A 8 -0.20 -10.57 -14.10
N GLY A 9 -1.42 -10.14 -13.75
CA GLY A 9 -2.32 -9.34 -14.60
C GLY A 9 -2.66 -7.97 -14.00
N ASN A 10 -3.50 -7.20 -14.68
CA ASN A 10 -3.98 -5.88 -14.23
C ASN A 10 -5.13 -5.98 -13.21
N ASN A 11 -5.03 -6.92 -12.27
CA ASN A 11 -6.07 -7.24 -11.29
C ASN A 11 -5.45 -7.75 -9.97
N GLY A 12 -4.41 -7.08 -9.53
CA GLY A 12 -3.62 -7.47 -8.36
C GLY A 12 -3.94 -6.73 -7.07
N SER A 13 -4.77 -5.68 -7.11
CA SER A 13 -5.25 -5.03 -5.89
C SER A 13 -6.25 -5.93 -5.13
N GLU A 14 -6.35 -5.75 -3.81
CA GLU A 14 -7.38 -6.40 -3.01
C GLU A 14 -8.70 -5.61 -3.08
N HIS A 15 -8.61 -4.28 -3.07
CA HIS A 15 -9.74 -3.37 -3.22
C HIS A 15 -9.99 -3.01 -4.69
N ALA A 16 -11.24 -2.64 -5.00
CA ALA A 16 -11.69 -2.19 -6.31
C ALA A 16 -12.37 -0.81 -6.21
N ILE A 17 -12.28 0.01 -7.26
CA ILE A 17 -13.08 1.23 -7.45
C ILE A 17 -14.06 0.98 -8.60
N ASP A 18 -15.36 1.16 -8.33
CA ASP A 18 -16.45 0.89 -9.28
C ASP A 18 -16.38 -0.51 -9.92
N GLY A 19 -15.91 -1.50 -9.15
CA GLY A 19 -15.73 -2.88 -9.60
C GLY A 19 -14.45 -3.16 -10.39
N ASN A 20 -13.62 -2.14 -10.65
CA ASN A 20 -12.35 -2.29 -11.35
C ASN A 20 -11.19 -2.44 -10.36
N LEU A 21 -10.37 -3.48 -10.58
CA LEU A 21 -9.13 -3.72 -9.84
C LEU A 21 -7.96 -3.01 -10.53
N SER A 22 -6.99 -2.57 -9.74
CA SER A 22 -5.72 -2.02 -10.22
C SER A 22 -4.66 -3.10 -10.36
N THR A 23 -3.52 -2.78 -10.99
CA THR A 23 -2.42 -3.73 -11.17
C THR A 23 -1.84 -4.22 -9.84
N ALA A 24 -1.73 -3.35 -8.84
CA ALA A 24 -1.27 -3.68 -7.50
C ALA A 24 -1.89 -2.76 -6.44
N GLU A 25 -1.71 -3.13 -5.16
CA GLU A 25 -2.09 -2.31 -4.01
C GLU A 25 -0.97 -2.32 -2.96
N MET A 26 -0.64 -1.13 -2.42
CA MET A 26 0.28 -0.98 -1.29
C MET A 26 -0.49 -0.76 0.00
N HIS A 27 -0.13 -1.47 1.07
CA HIS A 27 -0.67 -1.27 2.42
C HIS A 27 0.34 -0.59 3.33
N LEU A 28 0.02 0.63 3.74
CA LEU A 28 0.70 1.36 4.81
C LEU A 28 -0.04 1.07 6.12
N VAL A 29 0.58 0.33 7.04
CA VAL A 29 -0.09 -0.10 8.28
C VAL A 29 0.54 0.54 9.50
N PHE A 30 -0.33 1.17 10.28
CA PHE A 30 -0.05 1.92 11.49
C PHE A 30 -0.76 1.28 12.68
N SER A 31 -0.11 1.27 13.84
CA SER A 31 -0.74 0.89 15.10
C SER A 31 -1.29 2.12 15.83
N LEU A 32 -2.31 1.90 16.67
CA LEU A 32 -2.91 2.96 17.48
C LEU A 32 -1.93 3.40 18.59
N GLY A 33 -1.48 4.65 18.52
CA GLY A 33 -0.49 5.20 19.45
C GLY A 33 0.81 4.41 19.42
N ASN A 34 1.40 4.17 20.59
CA ASN A 34 2.66 3.43 20.73
C ASN A 34 2.44 1.93 20.93
N MET A 35 1.34 1.37 20.41
CA MET A 35 1.04 -0.04 20.60
C MET A 35 1.92 -0.90 19.68
N GLU A 36 2.56 -1.91 20.26
CA GLU A 36 3.27 -2.94 19.50
C GLU A 36 2.33 -3.68 18.55
N LEU A 37 2.83 -3.99 17.35
CA LEU A 37 2.02 -4.56 16.26
C LEU A 37 1.26 -5.84 16.64
N PRO A 38 1.84 -6.82 17.39
CA PRO A 38 1.09 -8.02 17.81
C PRO A 38 -0.11 -7.70 18.70
N LYS A 39 0.03 -6.72 19.60
CA LYS A 39 -1.05 -6.29 20.50
C LYS A 39 -2.13 -5.54 19.72
N ALA A 40 -1.72 -4.66 18.80
CA ALA A 40 -2.62 -3.90 17.93
C ALA A 40 -3.55 -4.79 17.10
N LYS A 41 -3.03 -5.91 16.56
CA LYS A 41 -3.82 -6.90 15.80
C LYS A 41 -4.98 -7.52 16.59
N THR A 42 -4.89 -7.55 17.93
CA THR A 42 -5.93 -8.14 18.79
C THR A 42 -7.02 -7.14 19.21
N LYS A 43 -6.94 -5.87 18.76
CA LYS A 43 -7.88 -4.82 19.12
C LYS A 43 -8.67 -4.40 17.90
N SER A 44 -10.00 -4.31 18.03
CA SER A 44 -10.93 -3.95 16.95
C SER A 44 -10.60 -2.63 16.22
N LYS A 45 -9.85 -1.72 16.85
CA LYS A 45 -9.36 -0.45 16.26
C LYS A 45 -7.87 -0.24 16.51
N GLY A 46 -7.12 -1.32 16.71
CA GLY A 46 -5.69 -1.24 17.01
C GLY A 46 -4.84 -0.88 15.79
N LEU A 47 -5.39 -1.01 14.58
CA LEU A 47 -4.69 -0.75 13.33
C LEU A 47 -5.46 0.24 12.47
N LEU A 48 -4.71 1.09 11.77
CA LEU A 48 -5.15 1.85 10.60
C LEU A 48 -4.35 1.34 9.40
N VAL A 49 -5.05 1.01 8.32
CA VAL A 49 -4.43 0.61 7.04
C VAL A 49 -4.83 1.62 5.99
N ILE A 50 -3.85 2.20 5.30
CA ILE A 50 -4.08 3.01 4.11
C ILE A 50 -3.70 2.14 2.91
N GLY A 51 -4.70 1.84 2.08
CA GLY A 51 -4.51 1.20 0.78
C GLY A 51 -4.25 2.24 -0.30
N VAL A 52 -3.20 2.02 -1.10
CA VAL A 52 -2.88 2.84 -2.27
C VAL A 52 -2.93 1.95 -3.51
N LEU A 53 -3.86 2.25 -4.42
CA LEU A 53 -3.98 1.54 -5.70
C LEU A 53 -2.90 2.02 -6.68
N LEU A 54 -2.29 1.07 -7.40
CA LEU A 54 -1.18 1.30 -8.31
C LEU A 54 -1.51 0.73 -9.69
N ASP A 55 -1.56 1.61 -10.68
CA ASP A 55 -1.72 1.23 -12.09
C ASP A 55 -0.41 1.39 -12.84
N VAL A 56 -0.15 0.45 -13.75
CA VAL A 56 0.98 0.58 -14.69
C VAL A 56 0.58 1.54 -15.80
N ILE A 57 1.30 2.65 -15.89
CA ILE A 57 1.20 3.58 -17.02
C ILE A 57 2.32 3.25 -18.00
N PRO A 58 2.02 2.72 -19.21
CA PRO A 58 3.04 2.44 -20.21
C PRO A 58 3.85 3.69 -20.54
N GLY A 59 5.18 3.58 -20.53
CA GLY A 59 6.06 4.70 -20.81
C GLY A 59 6.18 5.73 -19.67
N ALA A 60 5.66 5.43 -18.47
CA ALA A 60 5.99 6.19 -17.28
C ALA A 60 7.52 6.19 -17.09
N LYS A 61 8.13 7.36 -17.32
CA LYS A 61 9.49 7.61 -16.85
C LYS A 61 9.36 7.77 -15.34
N LEU A 62 9.99 6.88 -14.58
CA LEU A 62 10.27 7.18 -13.18
C LEU A 62 11.03 8.51 -13.21
N GLY A 63 10.35 9.58 -12.80
CA GLY A 63 11.03 10.81 -12.44
C GLY A 63 11.93 10.40 -11.29
N ILE A 64 13.18 10.07 -11.60
CA ILE A 64 14.24 9.95 -10.62
C ILE A 64 14.35 11.34 -9.97
N TYR A 65 13.55 11.55 -8.93
CA TYR A 65 13.84 12.56 -7.94
C TYR A 65 15.10 12.05 -7.23
N GLU A 66 16.27 12.38 -7.79
CA GLU A 66 17.56 12.18 -7.11
C GLU A 66 17.72 13.13 -5.91
N ASP A 67 16.74 14.00 -5.67
CA ASP A 67 16.69 14.87 -4.52
C ASP A 67 15.94 14.20 -3.36
N LEU A 68 16.66 13.98 -2.25
CA LEU A 68 16.18 13.67 -0.89
C LEU A 68 16.25 12.21 -0.41
N ILE A 69 17.42 11.58 -0.52
CA ILE A 69 17.97 10.82 0.63
C ILE A 69 19.44 11.22 0.80
N LYS A 70 19.69 12.36 1.44
CA LYS A 70 20.96 12.58 2.15
C LYS A 70 20.78 11.96 3.53
N ILE A 71 21.42 10.81 3.73
CA ILE A 71 21.64 10.19 5.05
C ILE A 71 22.51 11.12 5.89
#